data_AF-A0A6M5YG81-F1
#
_entry.id   AF-A0A6M5YG81-F1
#
_cell.length_a   1.000
_cell.length_b   1.000
_cell.length_c   1.000
_cell.angle_alpha   90.00
_cell.angle_beta   90.00
_cell.angle_gamma   90.00
#
_symmetry.space_group_name_H-M   'P 1'
#
loop_
_entity.id
_entity.type
_entity.pdbx_description
1 polymer ?
#
loop_
_entity_poly.entity_id
_entity_poly.type
_entity_poly.pdbx_seq_one_letter_code
_entity_poly.pdbx_strand_id
1 'polypeptide(L)'
;MTTEQSRRAGRVVGLAGMFAGLALGLLAAASPERTAAAAVPSAQPKEIPNPPSTDHKYVGAVVCQGCHNEKDPKENPAYLATKGYEFIRLWENRVWGVHDLHSTAYKNLLTDRTVKNKKDAPNKTAQKMEDNLRRFRGESYTVATDKACLACHASVRRQVSDAAPASKWTAAESFSIADGVGCEMCHGQGSGYQQKHQESQEIVNPDPDGPERSVDWREWPPAEKKKWGLVDLRNPVEATTQCASCHVGNTRDGRFVTHEMFAAGHPPLPPLDLIAYTREQPRHWGLPAEMPYLTGLVKKNPKKAEDVFHIRKGESHVARRFVESAVATLRASVVLGGQLASEAKDDGMDFAAFDCASCHHNLKYPSDRQARGYVGKPGRPLFRPAAFELTKVIIGHAAEMEGGADLKASLSELIAAEQKLATAFTNKTYGDGPKVKEATDELQKWSEDALKKLAAVRYTPAATQGLLAKVVEAAEKPVADPEVAQLYTWAFETLVLDLIPPTKDKEGKLKPPPEVATLRDKLKTTVVTRLRPDALFHYEVEGGVPGPNRQPVDERIGARMKLFYSFDDAVFRKAFQDVLPLPKP
;
A
#
# COMPACT_ATOMS: atom_id res chain seq x y z
N MET A 1 -1.13 -30.62 -44.71
CA MET A 1 -2.12 -31.59 -45.20
C MET A 1 -3.35 -31.43 -44.31
N THR A 2 -4.27 -30.50 -44.63
CA THR A 2 -5.43 -30.67 -45.53
C THR A 2 -6.43 -31.70 -44.99
N THR A 3 -7.48 -31.32 -44.25
CA THR A 3 -8.70 -30.55 -44.62
C THR A 3 -9.62 -31.26 -45.61
N GLU A 4 -10.85 -31.51 -45.18
CA GLU A 4 -11.98 -31.84 -46.05
C GLU A 4 -13.00 -30.68 -45.98
N GLN A 5 -13.56 -30.27 -47.13
CA GLN A 5 -14.31 -29.02 -47.23
C GLN A 5 -15.32 -29.06 -48.39
N SER A 6 -16.49 -28.45 -48.17
CA SER A 6 -17.28 -27.73 -49.21
C SER A 6 -18.10 -28.62 -50.21
N ARG A 7 -19.12 -28.15 -50.94
CA ARG A 7 -19.96 -26.90 -50.96
C ARG A 7 -21.07 -27.05 -52.03
N ARG A 8 -22.15 -26.25 -51.95
CA ARG A 8 -22.87 -25.49 -53.04
C ARG A 8 -24.32 -25.16 -52.59
N ALA A 9 -24.99 -24.05 -52.97
CA ALA A 9 -24.56 -22.74 -53.51
C ALA A 9 -25.68 -21.65 -53.47
N GLY A 10 -25.29 -20.37 -53.30
CA GLY A 10 -25.92 -19.09 -53.72
C GLY A 10 -27.26 -18.60 -53.11
N ARG A 11 -27.90 -17.47 -53.53
CA ARG A 11 -27.51 -16.17 -54.19
C ARG A 11 -28.82 -15.32 -54.41
N VAL A 12 -28.92 -13.96 -54.52
CA VAL A 12 -28.00 -12.79 -54.45
C VAL A 12 -28.79 -11.43 -54.23
N VAL A 13 -28.23 -10.45 -53.49
CA VAL A 13 -28.46 -8.95 -53.52
C VAL A 13 -29.81 -8.27 -53.11
N GLY A 14 -29.71 -7.09 -52.44
CA GLY A 14 -30.72 -5.98 -52.39
C GLY A 14 -31.28 -5.69 -50.97
N LEU A 15 -30.86 -4.71 -50.15
CA LEU A 15 -30.72 -3.23 -50.24
C LEU A 15 -32.04 -2.41 -50.18
N ALA A 16 -32.16 -1.58 -49.14
CA ALA A 16 -33.01 -0.39 -48.93
C ALA A 16 -34.56 -0.48 -48.73
N GLY A 17 -34.99 -0.22 -47.48
CA GLY A 17 -35.76 0.99 -47.11
C GLY A 17 -37.28 1.09 -47.35
N MET A 18 -37.98 1.74 -46.40
CA MET A 18 -39.35 2.30 -46.47
C MET A 18 -40.52 1.29 -46.54
N PHE A 19 -41.74 1.56 -46.05
CA PHE A 19 -42.27 2.43 -44.97
C PHE A 19 -43.70 1.92 -44.62
N ALA A 20 -44.21 2.29 -43.44
CA ALA A 20 -45.64 2.44 -43.10
C ALA A 20 -46.61 1.22 -43.13
N GLY A 21 -47.34 1.07 -42.01
CA GLY A 21 -48.81 0.98 -42.08
C GLY A 21 -49.50 -0.13 -41.28
N LEU A 22 -50.60 0.24 -40.62
CA LEU A 22 -51.63 -0.61 -39.96
C LEU A 22 -51.11 -1.49 -38.80
N ALA A 23 -51.34 -1.19 -37.51
CA ALA A 23 -52.46 -0.56 -36.79
C ALA A 23 -53.74 -1.42 -36.67
N LEU A 24 -54.29 -1.44 -35.44
CA LEU A 24 -55.53 -2.05 -34.91
C LEU A 24 -55.36 -3.38 -34.15
N GLY A 25 -55.61 -3.36 -32.83
CA GLY A 25 -55.48 -4.52 -31.95
C GLY A 25 -55.71 -4.29 -30.45
N LEU A 26 -56.91 -3.78 -30.08
CA LEU A 26 -57.55 -3.90 -28.74
C LEU A 26 -56.92 -3.21 -27.50
N LEU A 27 -57.52 -2.07 -27.16
CA LEU A 27 -58.20 -1.81 -25.87
C LEU A 27 -57.54 -2.31 -24.57
N ALA A 28 -56.73 -1.43 -23.95
CA ALA A 28 -56.37 -1.51 -22.54
C ALA A 28 -57.38 -0.75 -21.65
N ALA A 29 -57.62 -1.24 -20.44
CA ALA A 29 -58.56 -0.65 -19.50
C ALA A 29 -58.08 0.72 -18.97
N ALA A 30 -59.00 1.69 -18.91
CA ALA A 30 -58.72 3.00 -18.33
C ALA A 30 -58.58 2.92 -16.81
N SER A 31 -57.45 3.42 -16.29
CA SER A 31 -57.29 3.82 -14.89
C SER A 31 -57.03 5.33 -14.87
N PRO A 32 -57.50 6.07 -13.86
CA PRO A 32 -57.49 7.54 -13.90
C PRO A 32 -56.07 8.10 -13.90
N GLU A 33 -55.90 9.22 -14.60
CA GLU A 33 -54.64 9.96 -14.67
C GLU A 33 -54.20 10.36 -13.26
N ARG A 34 -53.18 9.67 -12.73
CA ARG A 34 -52.33 10.30 -11.71
C ARG A 34 -51.61 11.44 -12.38
N THR A 35 -51.93 12.65 -11.96
CA THR A 35 -51.15 13.85 -12.29
C THR A 35 -49.68 13.53 -12.06
N ALA A 36 -48.88 13.58 -13.13
CA ALA A 36 -47.45 13.40 -13.02
C ALA A 36 -46.92 14.55 -12.15
N ALA A 37 -46.52 14.24 -10.91
CA ALA A 37 -45.69 15.14 -10.13
C ALA A 37 -44.48 15.46 -11.02
N ALA A 38 -44.30 16.75 -11.34
CA ALA A 38 -43.27 17.18 -12.26
C ALA A 38 -41.92 16.59 -11.80
N ALA A 39 -41.35 15.71 -12.62
CA ALA A 39 -40.03 15.18 -12.33
C ALA A 39 -39.08 16.37 -12.24
N VAL A 40 -38.54 16.63 -11.04
CA VAL A 40 -37.49 17.60 -10.85
C VAL A 40 -36.42 17.26 -11.88
N PRO A 41 -36.09 18.16 -12.84
CA PRO A 41 -35.17 17.82 -13.90
C PRO A 41 -33.86 17.40 -13.26
N SER A 42 -33.46 16.15 -13.51
CA SER A 42 -32.17 15.66 -13.02
C SER A 42 -31.11 16.58 -13.60
N ALA A 43 -30.43 17.32 -12.72
CA ALA A 43 -29.38 18.22 -13.15
C ALA A 43 -28.40 17.42 -14.01
N GLN A 44 -28.21 17.85 -15.26
CA GLN A 44 -27.16 17.34 -16.12
C GLN A 44 -25.87 17.30 -15.28
N PRO A 45 -25.11 16.17 -15.26
CA PRO A 45 -23.88 16.11 -14.49
C PRO A 45 -23.00 17.29 -14.88
N LYS A 46 -22.70 18.20 -13.94
CA LYS A 46 -21.82 19.33 -14.19
C LYS A 46 -20.51 18.76 -14.76
N GLU A 47 -20.15 19.19 -15.96
CA GLU A 47 -18.95 18.74 -16.62
C GLU A 47 -17.75 19.03 -15.72
N ILE A 48 -16.99 17.98 -15.39
CA ILE A 48 -15.82 18.11 -14.52
C ILE A 48 -14.73 18.81 -15.33
N PRO A 49 -14.23 19.98 -14.89
CA PRO A 49 -13.23 20.72 -15.66
C PRO A 49 -11.93 19.92 -15.78
N ASN A 50 -11.18 20.20 -16.85
CA ASN A 50 -9.82 19.70 -17.00
C ASN A 50 -8.86 20.41 -16.04
N PRO A 51 -7.79 19.74 -15.59
CA PRO A 51 -6.77 20.35 -14.73
C PRO A 51 -6.05 21.50 -15.45
N PRO A 52 -5.55 22.51 -14.71
CA PRO A 52 -4.85 23.67 -15.30
C PRO A 52 -3.48 23.30 -15.90
N SER A 53 -2.92 22.13 -15.54
CA SER A 53 -1.64 21.62 -16.00
C SER A 53 -1.60 20.11 -15.79
N THR A 54 -0.93 19.36 -16.68
CA THR A 54 -0.56 17.95 -16.46
C THR A 54 0.82 17.81 -15.79
N ASP A 55 1.59 18.89 -15.71
CA ASP A 55 2.81 19.03 -14.92
C ASP A 55 2.44 19.45 -13.49
N HIS A 56 2.30 18.46 -12.60
CA HIS A 56 1.99 18.66 -11.19
C HIS A 56 3.26 18.86 -10.36
N LYS A 57 3.26 19.95 -9.57
CA LYS A 57 4.39 20.41 -8.76
C LYS A 57 4.04 20.36 -7.28
N TYR A 58 5.06 20.13 -6.48
CA TYR A 58 4.99 20.20 -5.02
C TYR A 58 4.64 21.61 -4.54
N VAL A 59 3.69 21.72 -3.62
CA VAL A 59 3.24 23.00 -3.03
C VAL A 59 3.66 23.15 -1.55
N GLY A 60 4.01 22.06 -0.88
CA GLY A 60 4.42 22.01 0.52
C GLY A 60 3.28 21.70 1.49
N ALA A 61 3.60 20.96 2.56
CA ALA A 61 2.63 20.56 3.58
C ALA A 61 1.92 21.76 4.25
N VAL A 62 2.54 22.95 4.24
CA VAL A 62 1.95 24.21 4.72
C VAL A 62 0.66 24.61 4.00
N VAL A 63 0.52 24.28 2.70
CA VAL A 63 -0.72 24.54 1.96
C VAL A 63 -1.84 23.63 2.46
N CYS A 64 -1.55 22.35 2.64
CA CYS A 64 -2.49 21.40 3.23
C CYS A 64 -2.85 21.76 4.68
N GLN A 65 -1.88 22.27 5.44
CA GLN A 65 -2.04 22.71 6.83
C GLN A 65 -3.08 23.83 7.00
N GLY A 66 -3.30 24.67 5.97
CA GLY A 66 -4.31 25.73 6.00
C GLY A 66 -5.74 25.23 6.28
N CYS A 67 -6.03 23.96 5.95
CA CYS A 67 -7.33 23.33 6.21
C CYS A 67 -7.25 22.09 7.11
N HIS A 68 -6.16 21.32 7.05
CA HIS A 68 -6.02 20.01 7.70
C HIS A 68 -5.29 20.07 9.06
N ASN A 69 -5.50 21.13 9.84
CA ASN A 69 -4.74 21.40 11.08
C ASN A 69 -5.63 21.74 12.30
N GLU A 70 -6.92 21.41 12.23
CA GLU A 70 -7.91 21.76 13.24
C GLU A 70 -7.62 21.11 14.60
N LYS A 71 -7.91 21.83 15.69
CA LYS A 71 -7.91 21.25 17.04
C LYS A 71 -9.22 20.52 17.31
N ASP A 72 -10.35 21.19 17.03
CA ASP A 72 -11.68 20.58 16.93
C ASP A 72 -12.38 21.15 15.68
N PRO A 73 -12.60 20.34 14.63
CA PRO A 73 -13.27 20.81 13.41
C PRO A 73 -14.76 21.15 13.63
N LYS A 74 -15.36 20.84 14.79
CA LYS A 74 -16.73 21.24 15.13
C LYS A 74 -16.83 22.67 15.66
N GLU A 75 -15.72 23.29 16.04
CA GLU A 75 -15.67 24.71 16.44
C GLU A 75 -15.48 25.64 15.22
N ASN A 76 -15.16 25.09 14.04
CA ASN A 76 -14.87 25.85 12.83
C ASN A 76 -16.13 26.01 11.94
N PRO A 77 -16.61 27.24 11.67
CA PRO A 77 -17.81 27.48 10.89
C PRO A 77 -17.81 26.84 9.49
N ALA A 78 -16.67 26.81 8.79
CA ALA A 78 -16.56 26.21 7.46
C ALA A 78 -16.80 24.69 7.49
N TYR A 79 -16.40 24.02 8.57
CA TYR A 79 -16.55 22.58 8.73
C TYR A 79 -17.88 22.16 9.36
N LEU A 80 -18.53 23.06 10.13
CA LEU A 80 -19.95 22.94 10.45
C LEU A 80 -20.80 23.04 9.17
N ALA A 81 -20.58 24.06 8.33
CA ALA A 81 -21.31 24.27 7.10
C ALA A 81 -21.14 23.11 6.09
N THR A 82 -19.93 22.55 5.98
CA THR A 82 -19.62 21.43 5.05
C THR A 82 -19.76 20.01 5.64
N LYS A 83 -20.00 19.89 6.95
CA LYS A 83 -19.90 18.64 7.73
C LYS A 83 -18.62 17.85 7.40
N GLY A 84 -17.49 18.54 7.24
CA GLY A 84 -16.22 17.95 6.77
C GLY A 84 -15.70 16.82 7.66
N TYR A 85 -15.91 16.96 8.97
CA TYR A 85 -15.54 15.98 10.01
C TYR A 85 -16.32 14.65 9.94
N GLU A 86 -17.37 14.55 9.11
CA GLU A 86 -18.08 13.29 8.87
C GLU A 86 -17.42 12.41 7.80
N PHE A 87 -16.42 12.93 7.08
CA PHE A 87 -15.76 12.28 5.95
C PHE A 87 -14.24 12.10 6.11
N ILE A 88 -13.58 13.04 6.78
CA ILE A 88 -12.14 13.04 7.09
C ILE A 88 -11.94 13.61 8.52
N ARG A 89 -10.69 13.62 9.01
CA ARG A 89 -10.39 14.01 10.40
C ARG A 89 -10.15 15.51 10.56
N LEU A 90 -9.69 16.21 9.52
CA LEU A 90 -9.36 17.65 9.49
C LEU A 90 -8.22 18.09 10.43
N TRP A 91 -7.64 17.17 11.20
CA TRP A 91 -6.46 17.38 12.05
C TRP A 91 -5.22 16.64 11.52
N GLU A 92 -5.22 16.22 10.25
CA GLU A 92 -4.22 15.29 9.71
C GLU A 92 -2.79 15.82 9.81
N ASN A 93 -2.58 17.12 9.58
CA ASN A 93 -1.27 17.78 9.67
C ASN A 93 -0.73 17.79 11.11
N ARG A 94 -1.58 18.01 12.12
CA ARG A 94 -1.18 17.95 13.55
C ARG A 94 -0.59 16.59 13.90
N VAL A 95 -1.29 15.54 13.47
CA VAL A 95 -0.91 14.16 13.72
C VAL A 95 0.36 13.81 12.94
N TRP A 96 0.45 14.17 11.66
CA TRP A 96 1.64 13.93 10.83
C TRP A 96 2.90 14.66 11.38
N GLY A 97 2.79 15.96 11.65
CA GLY A 97 3.92 16.80 12.07
C GLY A 97 4.48 16.44 13.44
N VAL A 98 3.63 15.99 14.38
CA VAL A 98 4.04 15.65 15.75
C VAL A 98 4.38 14.17 15.92
N HIS A 99 3.67 13.26 15.23
CA HIS A 99 3.71 11.82 15.53
C HIS A 99 4.26 10.92 14.43
N ASP A 100 4.25 11.37 13.17
CA ASP A 100 4.71 10.53 12.06
C ASP A 100 6.24 10.54 11.96
N LEU A 101 6.81 9.41 11.59
CA LEU A 101 8.24 9.30 11.32
C LEU A 101 8.58 9.90 9.95
N HIS A 102 7.62 9.90 9.01
CA HIS A 102 7.73 10.50 7.67
C HIS A 102 8.10 11.99 7.74
N SER A 103 7.46 12.77 8.62
CA SER A 103 7.77 14.20 8.85
C SER A 103 9.18 14.48 9.37
N THR A 104 9.91 13.45 9.79
CA THR A 104 11.32 13.53 10.21
C THR A 104 12.26 12.67 9.38
N ALA A 105 11.81 12.13 8.24
CA ALA A 105 12.62 11.22 7.42
C ALA A 105 13.98 11.84 7.05
N TYR A 106 13.99 13.10 6.59
CA TYR A 106 15.22 13.84 6.27
C TYR A 106 16.16 14.01 7.47
N LYS A 107 15.63 14.16 8.70
CA LYS A 107 16.46 14.30 9.91
C LYS A 107 17.31 13.07 10.17
N ASN A 108 16.88 11.89 9.70
CA ASN A 108 17.68 10.66 9.78
C ASN A 108 18.89 10.65 8.84
N LEU A 109 19.04 11.62 7.93
CA LEU A 109 20.24 11.80 7.09
C LEU A 109 21.23 12.81 7.67
N LEU A 110 20.90 13.51 8.77
CA LEU A 110 21.79 14.51 9.35
C LEU A 110 22.98 13.85 10.03
N THR A 111 24.16 14.38 9.75
CA THR A 111 25.47 13.98 10.28
C THR A 111 26.09 15.16 11.04
N ASP A 112 27.18 14.93 11.77
CA ASP A 112 27.92 16.02 12.45
C ASP A 112 28.38 17.11 11.46
N ARG A 113 28.52 16.74 10.18
CA ARG A 113 28.94 17.62 9.07
C ARG A 113 27.80 18.43 8.46
N THR A 114 26.56 18.03 8.67
CA THR A 114 25.38 18.55 7.94
C THR A 114 24.28 19.11 8.85
N VAL A 115 24.30 18.79 10.14
CA VAL A 115 23.39 19.38 11.12
C VAL A 115 23.66 20.88 11.30
N LYS A 116 22.67 21.73 11.00
CA LYS A 116 22.76 23.20 11.13
C LYS A 116 21.87 23.76 12.25
N ASN A 117 20.77 23.07 12.55
CA ASN A 117 19.80 23.48 13.56
C ASN A 117 20.15 22.86 14.91
N LYS A 118 20.38 23.69 15.94
CA LYS A 118 20.72 23.24 17.30
C LYS A 118 19.64 22.37 17.98
N LYS A 119 18.42 22.32 17.43
CA LYS A 119 17.32 21.46 17.92
C LYS A 119 17.31 20.06 17.30
N ASP A 120 18.07 19.85 16.21
CA ASP A 120 18.16 18.56 15.55
C ASP A 120 19.43 17.83 16.00
N ALA A 121 19.33 16.52 16.22
CA ALA A 121 20.47 15.69 16.60
C ALA A 121 21.02 14.95 15.36
N PRO A 122 22.35 14.84 15.21
CA PRO A 122 22.96 14.01 14.18
C PRO A 122 22.63 12.52 14.42
N ASN A 123 22.39 11.78 13.35
CA ASN A 123 22.03 10.37 13.40
C ASN A 123 23.29 9.50 13.22
N LYS A 124 23.59 8.64 14.21
CA LYS A 124 24.82 7.80 14.18
C LYS A 124 24.86 6.82 13.00
N THR A 125 23.70 6.37 12.51
CA THR A 125 23.62 5.50 11.32
C THR A 125 23.99 6.28 10.06
N ALA A 126 23.48 7.51 9.90
CA ALA A 126 23.88 8.38 8.79
C ALA A 126 25.36 8.75 8.85
N GLN A 127 25.88 9.06 10.04
CA GLN A 127 27.30 9.32 10.28
C GLN A 127 28.15 8.14 9.80
N LYS A 128 27.84 6.91 10.25
CA LYS A 128 28.52 5.68 9.81
C LYS A 128 28.43 5.46 8.29
N MET A 129 27.26 5.66 7.69
CA MET A 129 27.08 5.52 6.24
C MET A 129 27.94 6.52 5.47
N GLU A 130 27.92 7.79 5.86
CA GLU A 130 28.71 8.85 5.25
C GLU A 130 30.22 8.59 5.38
N ASP A 131 30.68 8.14 6.55
CA ASP A 131 32.09 7.81 6.83
C ASP A 131 32.61 6.61 6.03
N ASN A 132 31.73 5.67 5.68
CA ASN A 132 32.06 4.54 4.82
C ASN A 132 32.05 4.95 3.34
N LEU A 133 31.02 5.69 2.89
CA LEU A 133 30.85 6.10 1.50
C LEU A 133 31.90 7.14 1.06
N ARG A 134 32.30 8.07 1.95
CA ARG A 134 33.37 9.07 1.69
C ARG A 134 34.69 8.45 1.24
N ARG A 135 35.01 7.22 1.67
CA ARG A 135 36.24 6.50 1.29
C ARG A 135 36.32 6.19 -0.20
N PHE A 136 35.17 6.13 -0.88
CA PHE A 136 35.03 5.82 -2.30
C PHE A 136 34.49 7.00 -3.11
N ARG A 137 33.67 7.86 -2.49
CA ARG A 137 32.96 8.99 -3.12
C ARG A 137 33.61 10.36 -2.85
N GLY A 138 34.70 10.41 -2.08
CA GLY A 138 35.48 11.62 -1.78
C GLY A 138 35.01 12.39 -0.54
N GLU A 139 35.90 13.24 -0.01
CA GLU A 139 35.71 13.97 1.25
C GLU A 139 34.62 15.07 1.23
N SER A 140 34.10 15.43 0.06
CA SER A 140 32.97 16.35 -0.08
C SER A 140 31.61 15.65 0.00
N TYR A 141 31.56 14.31 -0.11
CA TYR A 141 30.31 13.56 -0.10
C TYR A 141 29.54 13.73 1.21
N THR A 142 28.22 13.91 1.13
CA THR A 142 27.32 13.83 2.30
C THR A 142 26.03 13.09 1.96
N VAL A 143 25.53 12.27 2.88
CA VAL A 143 24.28 11.52 2.67
C VAL A 143 23.05 12.43 2.69
N ALA A 144 23.12 13.56 3.41
CA ALA A 144 22.07 14.58 3.46
C ALA A 144 21.84 15.31 2.12
N THR A 145 22.78 15.23 1.16
CA THR A 145 22.63 15.82 -0.18
C THR A 145 22.72 14.81 -1.31
N ASP A 146 22.80 13.51 -1.03
CA ASP A 146 22.75 12.47 -2.06
C ASP A 146 21.31 12.30 -2.54
N LYS A 147 21.08 12.43 -3.86
CA LYS A 147 19.76 12.28 -4.46
C LYS A 147 19.15 10.89 -4.22
N ALA A 148 19.96 9.84 -4.09
CA ALA A 148 19.46 8.50 -3.79
C ALA A 148 18.93 8.38 -2.35
N CYS A 149 19.54 9.09 -1.40
CA CYS A 149 19.02 9.19 -0.03
C CYS A 149 17.77 10.10 0.03
N LEU A 150 17.82 11.25 -0.65
CA LEU A 150 16.71 12.20 -0.71
C LEU A 150 15.45 11.63 -1.38
N ALA A 151 15.60 10.72 -2.35
CA ALA A 151 14.48 10.04 -3.03
C ALA A 151 13.47 9.38 -2.09
N CYS A 152 13.95 8.85 -0.95
CA CYS A 152 13.13 8.19 0.07
C CYS A 152 12.93 9.03 1.35
N HIS A 153 13.77 10.03 1.61
CA HIS A 153 13.79 10.79 2.87
C HIS A 153 13.30 12.25 2.77
N ALA A 154 13.10 12.77 1.56
CA ALA A 154 12.66 14.14 1.32
C ALA A 154 11.45 14.18 0.37
N SER A 155 10.83 15.36 0.24
CA SER A 155 9.67 15.55 -0.63
C SER A 155 10.13 15.91 -2.03
N VAL A 156 9.76 15.09 -3.02
CA VAL A 156 10.13 15.29 -4.42
C VAL A 156 9.29 16.39 -5.05
N ARG A 157 9.95 17.40 -5.63
CA ARG A 157 9.30 18.63 -6.13
C ARG A 157 8.45 18.43 -7.38
N ARG A 158 8.68 17.36 -8.14
CA ARG A 158 8.02 17.02 -9.40
C ARG A 158 7.93 15.49 -9.52
N GLN A 159 6.82 14.97 -10.00
CA GLN A 159 6.68 13.53 -10.24
C GLN A 159 7.62 13.05 -11.36
N VAL A 160 8.09 11.80 -11.25
CA VAL A 160 8.90 11.16 -12.29
C VAL A 160 8.07 10.87 -13.53
N SER A 161 8.61 11.27 -14.68
CA SER A 161 8.00 11.08 -16.00
C SER A 161 9.10 10.88 -17.03
N ASP A 162 8.76 10.42 -18.23
CA ASP A 162 9.76 10.16 -19.28
C ASP A 162 10.46 11.46 -19.74
N ALA A 163 9.78 12.61 -19.62
CA ALA A 163 10.36 13.95 -19.85
C ALA A 163 11.32 14.37 -18.71
N ALA A 164 10.99 14.05 -17.47
CA ALA A 164 11.74 14.38 -16.25
C ALA A 164 12.04 13.11 -15.41
N PRO A 165 12.93 12.21 -15.89
CA PRO A 165 13.29 10.99 -15.19
C PRO A 165 14.19 11.25 -13.98
N ALA A 166 14.16 10.36 -12.98
CA ALA A 166 14.94 10.49 -11.74
C ALA A 166 16.47 10.58 -11.97
N SER A 167 16.97 10.07 -13.10
CA SER A 167 18.38 10.21 -13.50
C SER A 167 18.82 11.68 -13.61
N LYS A 168 17.93 12.58 -14.03
CA LYS A 168 18.18 14.03 -14.15
C LYS A 168 18.09 14.81 -12.83
N TRP A 169 17.72 14.17 -11.72
CA TRP A 169 17.56 14.88 -10.44
C TRP A 169 18.85 15.48 -9.90
N THR A 170 18.69 16.65 -9.28
CA THR A 170 19.71 17.38 -8.50
C THR A 170 19.19 17.60 -7.08
N ALA A 171 20.09 17.62 -6.09
CA ALA A 171 19.70 17.77 -4.69
C ALA A 171 18.93 19.08 -4.40
N ALA A 172 19.35 20.18 -5.05
CA ALA A 172 18.79 21.51 -4.82
C ALA A 172 17.45 21.75 -5.52
N GLU A 173 17.27 21.26 -6.75
CA GLU A 173 16.10 21.60 -7.58
C GLU A 173 15.00 20.54 -7.52
N SER A 174 15.35 19.29 -7.22
CA SER A 174 14.40 18.17 -7.27
C SER A 174 13.75 17.85 -5.93
N PHE A 175 14.24 18.39 -4.81
CA PHE A 175 13.79 18.02 -3.46
C PHE A 175 13.45 19.22 -2.57
N SER A 176 12.54 18.98 -1.63
CA SER A 176 12.24 19.83 -0.48
C SER A 176 12.51 19.01 0.79
N ILE A 177 13.46 19.48 1.60
CA ILE A 177 13.88 18.83 2.85
C ILE A 177 13.05 19.27 4.07
N ALA A 178 12.24 20.32 3.92
CA ALA A 178 11.53 20.97 5.03
C ALA A 178 10.51 20.05 5.70
N ASP A 179 9.77 19.28 4.89
CA ASP A 179 8.72 18.38 5.36
C ASP A 179 9.22 16.94 5.63
N GLY A 180 10.48 16.63 5.32
CA GLY A 180 10.88 15.23 5.12
C GLY A 180 9.99 14.57 4.05
N VAL A 181 9.32 13.47 4.38
CA VAL A 181 8.27 12.86 3.55
C VAL A 181 6.92 13.51 3.91
N GLY A 182 6.55 14.52 3.13
CA GLY A 182 5.33 15.32 3.30
C GLY A 182 4.07 14.72 2.69
N CYS A 183 2.92 15.37 2.89
CA CYS A 183 1.60 14.91 2.46
C CYS A 183 1.56 14.49 0.98
N GLU A 184 2.21 15.27 0.10
CA GLU A 184 2.25 15.05 -1.35
C GLU A 184 3.07 13.82 -1.77
N MET A 185 3.89 13.24 -0.87
CA MET A 185 4.59 11.97 -1.11
C MET A 185 3.67 10.75 -0.96
N CYS A 186 2.46 10.94 -0.41
CA CYS A 186 1.41 9.92 -0.37
C CYS A 186 0.23 10.33 -1.27
N HIS A 187 -0.21 11.59 -1.20
CA HIS A 187 -1.38 12.08 -1.92
C HIS A 187 -1.12 12.55 -3.35
N GLY A 188 0.14 12.66 -3.78
CA GLY A 188 0.52 13.24 -5.08
C GLY A 188 0.74 14.75 -5.01
N GLN A 189 1.33 15.32 -6.07
CA GLN A 189 1.68 16.74 -6.14
C GLN A 189 0.43 17.65 -6.25
N GLY A 190 0.32 18.59 -5.32
CA GLY A 190 -0.89 19.37 -5.04
C GLY A 190 -1.18 20.53 -5.99
N SER A 191 -0.24 20.96 -6.84
CA SER A 191 -0.43 22.18 -7.65
C SER A 191 -1.59 22.10 -8.64
N GLY A 192 -2.02 20.89 -9.03
CA GLY A 192 -3.24 20.70 -9.82
C GLY A 192 -4.49 20.90 -8.96
N TYR A 193 -4.65 20.08 -7.92
CA TYR A 193 -5.92 19.96 -7.20
C TYR A 193 -6.14 20.94 -6.04
N GLN A 194 -5.10 21.54 -5.45
CA GLN A 194 -5.22 22.23 -4.15
C GLN A 194 -6.23 23.39 -4.16
N GLN A 195 -6.21 24.21 -5.22
CA GLN A 195 -7.13 25.34 -5.38
C GLN A 195 -8.56 24.87 -5.58
N LYS A 196 -8.81 23.94 -6.52
CA LYS A 196 -10.16 23.42 -6.77
C LYS A 196 -10.73 22.73 -5.53
N HIS A 197 -9.90 22.00 -4.78
CA HIS A 197 -10.32 21.38 -3.51
C HIS A 197 -10.75 22.42 -2.45
N GLN A 198 -10.08 23.57 -2.38
CA GLN A 198 -10.45 24.68 -1.51
C GLN A 198 -11.75 25.34 -1.98
N GLU A 199 -11.84 25.73 -3.27
CA GLU A 199 -13.02 26.37 -3.87
C GLU A 199 -14.30 25.52 -3.74
N SER A 200 -14.16 24.20 -3.74
CA SER A 200 -15.26 23.27 -3.48
C SER A 200 -15.95 23.49 -2.13
N GLN A 201 -15.34 24.15 -1.15
CA GLN A 201 -15.97 24.41 0.16
C GLN A 201 -17.04 25.52 0.12
N GLU A 202 -17.10 26.32 -0.95
CA GLU A 202 -18.04 27.46 -1.09
C GLU A 202 -19.33 27.10 -1.87
N ILE A 203 -19.49 25.83 -2.29
CA ILE A 203 -20.66 25.42 -3.09
C ILE A 203 -21.87 25.23 -2.16
N VAL A 204 -22.87 26.10 -2.28
CA VAL A 204 -24.16 25.95 -1.58
C VAL A 204 -24.82 24.63 -1.97
N ASN A 205 -25.27 23.87 -0.98
CA ASN A 205 -26.00 22.63 -1.18
C ASN A 205 -27.51 22.92 -1.37
N PRO A 206 -28.15 22.44 -2.44
CA PRO A 206 -29.60 22.60 -2.62
C PRO A 206 -30.45 21.61 -1.79
N ASP A 207 -29.85 20.59 -1.16
CA ASP A 207 -30.53 19.63 -0.29
C ASP A 207 -30.73 20.22 1.12
N PRO A 208 -31.98 20.54 1.55
CA PRO A 208 -32.24 21.14 2.87
C PRO A 208 -31.97 20.18 4.04
N ASP A 209 -31.90 18.87 3.80
CA ASP A 209 -31.56 17.86 4.81
C ASP A 209 -30.04 17.57 4.88
N GLY A 210 -29.25 18.23 4.02
CA GLY A 210 -27.81 18.02 3.87
C GLY A 210 -26.91 18.87 4.79
N PRO A 211 -25.60 18.96 4.50
CA PRO A 211 -24.77 20.10 4.94
C PRO A 211 -25.19 21.38 4.22
N GLU A 212 -24.99 22.57 4.81
CA GLU A 212 -25.26 23.87 4.17
C GLU A 212 -24.44 24.05 2.87
N ARG A 213 -23.20 23.56 2.90
CA ARG A 213 -22.26 23.62 1.80
C ARG A 213 -21.83 22.21 1.41
N SER A 214 -21.80 21.92 0.11
CA SER A 214 -21.35 20.64 -0.44
C SER A 214 -19.92 20.77 -0.94
N VAL A 215 -19.10 19.73 -0.78
CA VAL A 215 -17.73 19.70 -1.33
C VAL A 215 -17.71 18.79 -2.56
N ASP A 216 -18.02 19.32 -3.74
CA ASP A 216 -18.18 18.51 -4.97
C ASP A 216 -16.94 17.65 -5.29
N TRP A 217 -15.73 18.19 -5.07
CA TRP A 217 -14.46 17.48 -5.19
C TRP A 217 -14.43 16.15 -4.44
N ARG A 218 -15.11 16.06 -3.28
CA ARG A 218 -15.23 14.82 -2.49
C ARG A 218 -15.75 13.67 -3.36
N GLU A 219 -16.73 13.94 -4.20
CA GLU A 219 -17.51 12.96 -4.95
C GLU A 219 -17.06 12.76 -6.41
N TRP A 220 -16.08 13.54 -6.88
CA TRP A 220 -15.51 13.33 -8.22
C TRP A 220 -14.91 11.92 -8.37
N PRO A 221 -15.05 11.26 -9.54
CA PRO A 221 -14.48 9.94 -9.77
C PRO A 221 -12.95 9.93 -9.53
N PRO A 222 -12.36 8.84 -8.99
CA PRO A 222 -10.92 8.75 -8.79
C PRO A 222 -10.10 8.97 -10.07
N ALA A 223 -10.60 8.47 -11.22
CA ALA A 223 -9.97 8.66 -12.53
C ALA A 223 -9.86 10.13 -12.93
N GLU A 224 -10.81 10.99 -12.52
CA GLU A 224 -10.74 12.43 -12.76
C GLU A 224 -9.75 13.10 -11.81
N LYS A 225 -9.83 12.82 -10.51
CA LYS A 225 -8.88 13.32 -9.49
C LYS A 225 -7.42 13.00 -9.83
N LYS A 226 -7.17 11.84 -10.45
CA LYS A 226 -5.85 11.42 -10.93
C LYS A 226 -5.30 12.31 -12.04
N LYS A 227 -6.14 12.83 -12.95
CA LYS A 227 -5.72 13.81 -13.97
C LYS A 227 -5.20 15.10 -13.33
N TRP A 228 -5.74 15.46 -12.17
CA TRP A 228 -5.39 16.63 -11.37
C TRP A 228 -4.21 16.40 -10.39
N GLY A 229 -3.56 15.24 -10.45
CA GLY A 229 -2.35 14.91 -9.67
C GLY A 229 -2.59 14.18 -8.35
N LEU A 230 -3.84 13.88 -7.98
CA LEU A 230 -4.16 13.17 -6.74
C LEU A 230 -4.00 11.65 -6.90
N VAL A 231 -3.26 11.01 -5.99
CA VAL A 231 -3.13 9.54 -5.88
C VAL A 231 -4.32 8.96 -5.12
N ASP A 232 -4.95 7.89 -5.64
CA ASP A 232 -6.10 7.27 -5.00
C ASP A 232 -5.70 6.27 -3.89
N LEU A 233 -5.37 6.80 -2.72
CA LEU A 233 -5.04 5.99 -1.54
C LEU A 233 -6.23 5.14 -0.99
N ARG A 234 -7.45 5.28 -1.53
CA ARG A 234 -8.58 4.38 -1.20
C ARG A 234 -8.52 3.09 -2.02
N ASN A 235 -7.99 3.14 -3.24
CA ASN A 235 -7.68 1.96 -4.02
C ASN A 235 -6.50 1.20 -3.36
N PRO A 236 -6.65 -0.08 -2.97
CA PRO A 236 -5.58 -0.82 -2.28
C PRO A 236 -4.32 -1.00 -3.13
N VAL A 237 -4.47 -1.15 -4.44
CA VAL A 237 -3.38 -1.38 -5.39
C VAL A 237 -2.58 -0.09 -5.64
N GLU A 238 -3.24 1.05 -5.82
CA GLU A 238 -2.55 2.35 -5.93
C GLU A 238 -1.86 2.73 -4.61
N ALA A 239 -2.54 2.56 -3.47
CA ALA A 239 -1.96 2.81 -2.15
C ALA A 239 -0.71 1.95 -1.89
N THR A 240 -0.77 0.65 -2.19
CA THR A 240 0.39 -0.24 -2.05
C THR A 240 1.51 0.18 -2.98
N THR A 241 1.21 0.52 -4.24
CA THR A 241 2.21 0.96 -5.21
C THR A 241 2.94 2.22 -4.71
N GLN A 242 2.21 3.18 -4.13
CA GLN A 242 2.79 4.39 -3.56
C GLN A 242 3.71 4.08 -2.36
N CYS A 243 3.27 3.27 -1.39
CA CYS A 243 4.08 2.89 -0.23
C CYS A 243 5.29 2.01 -0.60
N ALA A 244 5.09 1.04 -1.50
CA ALA A 244 6.14 0.15 -1.97
C ALA A 244 7.24 0.86 -2.75
N SER A 245 6.93 1.99 -3.41
CA SER A 245 7.94 2.80 -4.11
C SER A 245 9.13 3.20 -3.23
N CYS A 246 8.93 3.37 -1.91
CA CYS A 246 10.00 3.61 -0.92
C CYS A 246 10.35 2.37 -0.07
N HIS A 247 9.36 1.54 0.30
CA HIS A 247 9.57 0.44 1.25
C HIS A 247 10.04 -0.89 0.63
N VAL A 248 9.79 -1.08 -0.66
CA VAL A 248 10.41 -2.14 -1.48
C VAL A 248 11.48 -1.52 -2.36
N GLY A 249 11.16 -0.38 -2.97
CA GLY A 249 12.02 0.38 -3.87
C GLY A 249 11.66 0.16 -5.35
N ASN A 250 12.11 1.08 -6.19
CA ASN A 250 12.10 0.96 -7.65
C ASN A 250 13.15 1.91 -8.27
N THR A 251 13.80 1.50 -9.36
CA THR A 251 14.88 2.28 -9.99
C THR A 251 14.34 3.46 -10.81
N ARG A 252 13.15 3.32 -11.40
CA ARG A 252 12.44 4.37 -12.15
C ARG A 252 12.35 5.67 -11.34
N ASP A 253 11.94 5.57 -10.07
CA ASP A 253 11.80 6.71 -9.17
C ASP A 253 13.10 7.09 -8.45
N GLY A 254 14.24 6.48 -8.79
CA GLY A 254 15.52 6.68 -8.08
C GLY A 254 15.50 6.17 -6.63
N ARG A 255 14.52 5.33 -6.28
CA ARG A 255 14.25 4.82 -4.92
C ARG A 255 14.76 3.39 -4.78
N PHE A 256 16.06 3.18 -4.92
CA PHE A 256 16.66 1.85 -4.76
C PHE A 256 17.83 1.91 -3.76
N VAL A 257 17.75 1.08 -2.72
CA VAL A 257 18.84 0.91 -1.75
C VAL A 257 19.78 -0.16 -2.29
N THR A 258 20.92 0.26 -2.81
CA THR A 258 21.94 -0.63 -3.39
C THR A 258 22.64 -1.46 -2.32
N HIS A 259 23.31 -2.54 -2.72
CA HIS A 259 24.18 -3.29 -1.83
C HIS A 259 25.29 -2.42 -1.20
N GLU A 260 25.83 -1.44 -1.94
CA GLU A 260 26.78 -0.45 -1.41
C GLU A 260 26.19 0.31 -0.21
N MET A 261 24.92 0.72 -0.28
CA MET A 261 24.25 1.43 0.82
C MET A 261 24.03 0.51 2.03
N PHE A 262 23.59 -0.73 1.82
CA PHE A 262 23.48 -1.71 2.91
C PHE A 262 24.84 -1.99 3.57
N ALA A 263 25.91 -2.19 2.77
CA ALA A 263 27.27 -2.39 3.25
C ALA A 263 27.82 -1.16 4.02
N ALA A 264 27.49 0.05 3.57
CA ALA A 264 27.84 1.29 4.28
C ALA A 264 27.12 1.43 5.63
N GLY A 265 25.96 0.78 5.81
CA GLY A 265 25.23 0.71 7.07
C GLY A 265 23.74 1.07 7.00
N HIS A 266 23.13 1.14 5.81
CA HIS A 266 21.69 1.34 5.69
C HIS A 266 20.93 0.21 6.40
N PRO A 267 19.90 0.49 7.22
CA PRO A 267 19.09 -0.55 7.83
C PRO A 267 18.42 -1.46 6.78
N PRO A 268 18.35 -2.79 6.97
CA PRO A 268 17.62 -3.66 6.06
C PRO A 268 16.14 -3.25 5.97
N LEU A 269 15.60 -3.22 4.74
CA LEU A 269 14.19 -2.95 4.49
C LEU A 269 13.35 -4.19 4.87
N PRO A 270 12.43 -4.11 5.85
CA PRO A 270 11.58 -5.23 6.23
C PRO A 270 10.59 -5.63 5.13
N PRO A 271 9.95 -6.82 5.22
CA PRO A 271 8.82 -7.14 4.36
C PRO A 271 7.69 -6.10 4.53
N LEU A 272 7.01 -5.75 3.44
CA LEU A 272 5.94 -4.75 3.42
C LEU A 272 4.56 -5.39 3.48
N ASP A 273 3.85 -5.17 4.58
CA ASP A 273 2.39 -5.34 4.67
C ASP A 273 1.76 -3.95 4.82
N LEU A 274 0.90 -3.55 3.87
CA LEU A 274 0.30 -2.21 3.88
C LEU A 274 -0.57 -1.97 5.12
N ILE A 275 -1.29 -2.98 5.60
CA ILE A 275 -2.21 -2.83 6.73
C ILE A 275 -1.42 -2.78 8.04
N ALA A 276 -0.38 -3.60 8.18
CA ALA A 276 0.54 -3.49 9.30
C ALA A 276 1.25 -2.13 9.31
N TYR A 277 1.80 -1.68 8.19
CA TYR A 277 2.48 -0.39 8.10
C TYR A 277 1.55 0.79 8.38
N THR A 278 0.30 0.76 7.92
CA THR A 278 -0.67 1.84 8.19
C THR A 278 -1.25 1.78 9.62
N ARG A 279 -1.47 0.58 10.19
CA ARG A 279 -1.77 0.39 11.63
C ARG A 279 -0.65 0.93 12.52
N GLU A 280 0.59 0.67 12.12
CA GLU A 280 1.79 1.13 12.82
C GLU A 280 2.15 2.58 12.49
N GLN A 281 1.40 3.29 11.63
CA GLN A 281 1.51 4.74 11.43
C GLN A 281 0.54 5.50 12.35
N PRO A 282 0.75 6.82 12.58
CA PRO A 282 -0.27 7.64 13.19
C PRO A 282 -1.54 7.70 12.34
N ARG A 283 -2.71 7.44 12.93
CA ARG A 283 -3.98 7.46 12.19
C ARG A 283 -4.47 8.89 12.00
N HIS A 284 -3.86 9.56 11.04
CA HIS A 284 -4.37 10.77 10.39
C HIS A 284 -5.38 10.43 9.28
N TRP A 285 -6.09 9.30 9.40
CA TRP A 285 -7.02 8.77 8.41
C TRP A 285 -8.07 7.87 9.09
N GLY A 286 -9.29 7.82 8.53
CA GLY A 286 -10.39 6.99 9.02
C GLY A 286 -10.60 5.71 8.21
N LEU A 287 -11.06 4.63 8.86
CA LEU A 287 -11.66 3.49 8.16
C LEU A 287 -13.05 3.89 7.65
N PRO A 288 -13.54 3.34 6.52
CA PRO A 288 -14.89 3.64 6.02
C PRO A 288 -16.02 3.45 7.03
N ALA A 289 -15.90 2.45 7.93
CA ALA A 289 -16.87 2.17 8.98
C ALA A 289 -16.91 3.22 10.10
N GLU A 290 -15.84 4.02 10.26
CA GLU A 290 -15.74 5.08 11.26
C GLU A 290 -16.31 6.42 10.76
N MET A 291 -16.47 6.59 9.44
CA MET A 291 -16.84 7.87 8.83
C MET A 291 -18.36 7.94 8.57
N PRO A 292 -19.12 8.81 9.27
CA PRO A 292 -20.57 8.89 9.13
C PRO A 292 -21.06 9.14 7.69
N TYR A 293 -20.35 9.97 6.92
CA TYR A 293 -20.68 10.22 5.51
C TYR A 293 -20.58 8.93 4.67
N LEU A 294 -19.53 8.12 4.87
CA LEU A 294 -19.31 6.90 4.08
C LEU A 294 -20.30 5.79 4.47
N THR A 295 -20.55 5.58 5.77
CA THR A 295 -21.56 4.63 6.23
C THR A 295 -22.98 5.02 5.82
N GLY A 296 -23.28 6.32 5.78
CA GLY A 296 -24.52 6.86 5.21
C GLY A 296 -24.63 6.64 3.70
N LEU A 297 -23.54 6.88 2.95
CA LEU A 297 -23.51 6.68 1.50
C LEU A 297 -23.72 5.21 1.11
N VAL A 298 -23.09 4.26 1.81
CA VAL A 298 -23.30 2.80 1.56
C VAL A 298 -24.77 2.38 1.74
N LYS A 299 -25.51 3.05 2.63
CA LYS A 299 -26.95 2.82 2.82
C LYS A 299 -27.79 3.46 1.71
N LYS A 300 -27.51 4.73 1.37
CA LYS A 300 -28.30 5.53 0.39
C LYS A 300 -28.01 5.16 -1.07
N ASN A 301 -26.74 4.97 -1.43
CA ASN A 301 -26.29 4.66 -2.79
C ASN A 301 -25.02 3.79 -2.77
N PRO A 302 -25.16 2.45 -2.61
CA PRO A 302 -24.03 1.54 -2.52
C PRO A 302 -23.19 1.51 -3.81
N LYS A 303 -23.79 1.73 -4.99
CA LYS A 303 -23.04 1.80 -6.24
C LYS A 303 -22.08 2.99 -6.26
N LYS A 304 -22.51 4.19 -5.84
CA LYS A 304 -21.62 5.35 -5.71
C LYS A 304 -20.54 5.14 -4.64
N ALA A 305 -20.84 4.43 -3.55
CA ALA A 305 -19.85 4.05 -2.55
C ALA A 305 -18.74 3.14 -3.12
N GLU A 306 -19.11 2.19 -3.99
CA GLU A 306 -18.16 1.32 -4.70
C GLU A 306 -17.39 2.11 -5.77
N ASP A 307 -18.07 2.75 -6.71
CA ASP A 307 -17.47 3.43 -7.88
C ASP A 307 -16.53 4.59 -7.50
N VAL A 308 -16.82 5.33 -6.42
CA VAL A 308 -16.10 6.57 -6.06
C VAL A 308 -15.13 6.37 -4.88
N PHE A 309 -15.44 5.44 -3.97
CA PHE A 309 -14.69 5.28 -2.71
C PHE A 309 -14.19 3.85 -2.47
N HIS A 310 -14.43 2.91 -3.39
CA HIS A 310 -14.05 1.48 -3.31
C HIS A 310 -14.67 0.72 -2.12
N ILE A 311 -15.83 1.15 -1.63
CA ILE A 311 -16.52 0.54 -0.48
C ILE A 311 -17.73 -0.25 -0.96
N ARG A 312 -17.69 -1.57 -0.78
CA ARG A 312 -18.81 -2.46 -1.14
C ARG A 312 -19.66 -2.78 0.06
N LYS A 313 -20.97 -2.86 -0.13
CA LYS A 313 -21.94 -3.16 0.93
C LYS A 313 -21.79 -4.62 1.38
N GLY A 314 -21.58 -4.85 2.69
CA GLY A 314 -21.47 -6.18 3.28
C GLY A 314 -20.09 -6.84 3.16
N GLU A 315 -19.10 -6.13 2.62
CA GLU A 315 -17.70 -6.58 2.51
C GLU A 315 -16.84 -5.88 3.57
N SER A 316 -15.91 -6.62 4.18
CA SER A 316 -14.83 -6.06 4.96
C SER A 316 -13.87 -5.29 4.05
N HIS A 317 -13.79 -3.98 4.26
CA HIS A 317 -12.82 -3.13 3.60
C HIS A 317 -11.37 -3.50 3.99
N VAL A 318 -11.12 -3.90 5.25
CA VAL A 318 -9.76 -4.22 5.72
C VAL A 318 -9.28 -5.54 5.14
N ALA A 319 -10.09 -6.60 5.18
CA ALA A 319 -9.73 -7.90 4.65
C ALA A 319 -9.49 -7.85 3.12
N ARG A 320 -10.33 -7.14 2.37
CA ARG A 320 -10.09 -6.94 0.93
C ARG A 320 -8.84 -6.11 0.67
N ARG A 321 -8.65 -4.98 1.39
CA ARG A 321 -7.47 -4.12 1.25
C ARG A 321 -6.18 -4.88 1.58
N PHE A 322 -6.19 -5.72 2.61
CA PHE A 322 -5.11 -6.64 2.96
C PHE A 322 -4.78 -7.57 1.78
N VAL A 323 -5.76 -8.29 1.27
CA VAL A 323 -5.62 -9.24 0.14
C VAL A 323 -5.05 -8.58 -1.12
N GLU A 324 -5.67 -7.50 -1.59
CA GLU A 324 -5.20 -6.77 -2.77
C GLU A 324 -3.80 -6.15 -2.53
N SER A 325 -3.51 -5.71 -1.30
CA SER A 325 -2.19 -5.15 -0.97
C SER A 325 -1.07 -6.18 -0.96
N ALA A 326 -1.30 -7.42 -0.52
CA ALA A 326 -0.28 -8.46 -0.51
C ALA A 326 0.17 -8.82 -1.94
N VAL A 327 -0.79 -8.99 -2.86
CA VAL A 327 -0.50 -9.23 -4.29
C VAL A 327 0.20 -8.02 -4.92
N ALA A 328 -0.19 -6.80 -4.55
CA ALA A 328 0.47 -5.58 -5.03
C ALA A 328 1.90 -5.39 -4.46
N THR A 329 2.20 -5.85 -3.23
CA THR A 329 3.56 -5.90 -2.69
C THR A 329 4.42 -6.92 -3.44
N LEU A 330 3.88 -8.10 -3.76
CA LEU A 330 4.57 -9.07 -4.60
C LEU A 330 4.88 -8.46 -5.97
N ARG A 331 3.89 -7.79 -6.60
CA ARG A 331 4.08 -7.06 -7.85
C ARG A 331 5.22 -6.04 -7.77
N ALA A 332 5.27 -5.23 -6.71
CA ALA A 332 6.35 -4.24 -6.54
C ALA A 332 7.73 -4.92 -6.44
N SER A 333 7.82 -6.04 -5.71
CA SER A 333 9.05 -6.82 -5.56
C SER A 333 9.55 -7.39 -6.90
N VAL A 334 8.64 -7.96 -7.72
CA VAL A 334 9.03 -8.51 -9.04
C VAL A 334 9.32 -7.41 -10.07
N VAL A 335 8.65 -6.25 -10.00
CA VAL A 335 8.95 -5.08 -10.83
C VAL A 335 10.36 -4.55 -10.54
N LEU A 336 10.73 -4.43 -9.25
CA LEU A 336 12.11 -4.07 -8.88
C LEU A 336 13.10 -5.14 -9.39
N GLY A 337 12.81 -6.42 -9.22
CA GLY A 337 13.64 -7.50 -9.77
C GLY A 337 13.86 -7.39 -11.28
N GLY A 338 12.80 -7.07 -12.04
CA GLY A 338 12.88 -6.87 -13.49
C GLY A 338 13.63 -5.61 -13.90
N GLN A 339 13.54 -4.54 -13.11
CA GLN A 339 14.36 -3.33 -13.30
C GLN A 339 15.85 -3.65 -13.12
N LEU A 340 16.23 -4.25 -11.99
CA LEU A 340 17.62 -4.64 -11.70
C LEU A 340 18.17 -5.66 -12.70
N ALA A 341 17.31 -6.56 -13.21
CA ALA A 341 17.66 -7.50 -14.27
C ALA A 341 17.87 -6.84 -15.64
N SER A 342 17.22 -5.71 -15.91
CA SER A 342 17.40 -4.90 -17.12
C SER A 342 18.64 -4.00 -17.04
N GLU A 343 19.01 -3.59 -15.82
CA GLU A 343 20.17 -2.76 -15.51
C GLU A 343 21.44 -3.59 -15.21
N ALA A 344 21.31 -4.93 -15.26
CA ALA A 344 22.38 -5.88 -14.99
C ALA A 344 23.57 -5.72 -15.96
N LYS A 345 24.77 -5.92 -15.43
CA LYS A 345 26.03 -5.87 -16.17
C LYS A 345 26.64 -7.27 -16.28
N ASP A 346 27.83 -7.37 -16.86
CA ASP A 346 28.54 -8.65 -17.06
C ASP A 346 28.82 -9.41 -15.75
N ASP A 347 28.93 -8.70 -14.63
CA ASP A 347 29.09 -9.23 -13.27
C ASP A 347 27.76 -9.59 -12.56
N GLY A 348 26.61 -9.24 -13.15
CA GLY A 348 25.28 -9.63 -12.69
C GLY A 348 24.37 -8.45 -12.30
N MET A 349 23.38 -8.74 -11.45
CA MET A 349 22.52 -7.73 -10.81
C MET A 349 23.17 -7.19 -9.54
N ASP A 350 22.78 -5.99 -9.09
CA ASP A 350 23.16 -5.48 -7.76
C ASP A 350 22.80 -6.49 -6.67
N PHE A 351 23.71 -6.74 -5.73
CA PHE A 351 23.53 -7.79 -4.73
C PHE A 351 22.33 -7.57 -3.78
N ALA A 352 21.74 -6.37 -3.72
CA ALA A 352 20.49 -6.10 -3.03
C ALA A 352 19.24 -6.71 -3.73
N ALA A 353 19.36 -7.18 -4.98
CA ALA A 353 18.34 -8.01 -5.63
C ALA A 353 18.20 -9.40 -4.97
N PHE A 354 19.20 -9.81 -4.19
CA PHE A 354 19.29 -11.14 -3.58
C PHE A 354 18.99 -11.09 -2.10
N ASP A 355 18.68 -12.27 -1.58
CA ASP A 355 18.61 -12.55 -0.17
C ASP A 355 19.99 -12.43 0.50
N CYS A 356 20.16 -11.43 1.37
CA CYS A 356 21.40 -11.18 2.10
C CYS A 356 21.95 -12.41 2.83
N ALA A 357 21.10 -13.25 3.44
CA ALA A 357 21.59 -14.42 4.21
C ALA A 357 21.92 -15.63 3.31
N SER A 358 21.63 -15.58 2.01
CA SER A 358 22.17 -16.54 1.05
C SER A 358 23.68 -16.38 0.83
N CYS A 359 24.24 -15.18 1.10
CA CYS A 359 25.67 -14.90 1.08
C CYS A 359 26.26 -14.78 2.50
N HIS A 360 25.60 -14.04 3.40
CA HIS A 360 26.09 -13.77 4.75
C HIS A 360 25.63 -14.83 5.76
N HIS A 361 26.16 -16.04 5.63
CA HIS A 361 25.81 -17.19 6.50
C HIS A 361 26.16 -16.95 7.97
N ASN A 362 27.12 -16.06 8.25
CA ASN A 362 27.56 -15.73 9.61
C ASN A 362 26.69 -14.68 10.33
N LEU A 363 25.54 -14.26 9.76
CA LEU A 363 24.59 -13.39 10.46
C LEU A 363 23.92 -14.09 11.67
N LYS A 364 23.69 -15.40 11.56
CA LYS A 364 23.38 -16.34 12.66
C LYS A 364 23.72 -17.74 12.18
N TYR A 365 24.52 -18.48 12.95
CA TYR A 365 24.77 -19.91 12.70
C TYR A 365 24.72 -20.69 14.02
N PRO A 366 23.94 -21.79 14.13
CA PRO A 366 22.95 -22.26 13.15
C PRO A 366 21.73 -21.31 13.08
N SER A 367 20.98 -21.39 11.98
CA SER A 367 19.70 -20.70 11.82
C SER A 367 18.69 -21.54 11.04
N ASP A 368 17.40 -21.44 11.37
CA ASP A 368 16.32 -22.12 10.63
C ASP A 368 16.34 -21.77 9.15
N ARG A 369 16.73 -20.53 8.85
CA ARG A 369 16.85 -19.99 7.50
C ARG A 369 17.95 -20.65 6.66
N GLN A 370 19.00 -21.18 7.32
CA GLN A 370 19.99 -22.07 6.69
C GLN A 370 19.52 -23.52 6.68
N ALA A 371 18.84 -23.98 7.74
CA ALA A 371 18.29 -25.33 7.82
C ALA A 371 17.22 -25.62 6.76
N ARG A 372 16.52 -24.58 6.27
CA ARG A 372 15.65 -24.60 5.07
C ARG A 372 16.34 -25.17 3.82
N GLY A 373 17.65 -25.02 3.72
CA GLY A 373 18.40 -25.27 2.50
C GLY A 373 18.10 -24.23 1.41
N TYR A 374 18.47 -24.58 0.17
CA TYR A 374 18.38 -23.72 -1.00
C TYR A 374 17.62 -24.43 -2.12
N VAL A 375 16.70 -23.72 -2.79
CA VAL A 375 16.10 -24.18 -4.05
C VAL A 375 17.11 -23.96 -5.18
N GLY A 376 17.36 -24.97 -6.00
CA GLY A 376 18.31 -24.87 -7.12
C GLY A 376 19.73 -25.31 -6.76
N LYS A 377 20.74 -24.70 -7.40
CA LYS A 377 22.15 -25.12 -7.28
C LYS A 377 22.78 -24.60 -5.97
N PRO A 378 23.49 -25.43 -5.18
CA PRO A 378 24.23 -24.97 -4.01
C PRO A 378 25.19 -23.82 -4.31
N GLY A 379 25.31 -22.88 -3.38
CA GLY A 379 26.17 -21.70 -3.54
C GLY A 379 25.66 -20.65 -4.53
N ARG A 380 24.38 -20.71 -4.92
CA ARG A 380 23.70 -19.67 -5.71
C ARG A 380 22.78 -18.83 -4.80
N PRO A 381 22.98 -17.50 -4.73
CA PRO A 381 22.06 -16.63 -4.01
C PRO A 381 20.67 -16.60 -4.66
N LEU A 382 19.63 -16.55 -3.81
CA LEU A 382 18.23 -16.52 -4.24
C LEU A 382 17.63 -15.11 -4.08
N PHE A 383 16.44 -14.90 -4.61
CA PHE A 383 15.60 -13.74 -4.28
C PHE A 383 14.96 -13.93 -2.88
N ARG A 384 14.32 -12.88 -2.34
CA ARG A 384 13.58 -12.94 -1.07
C ARG A 384 12.18 -13.55 -1.29
N PRO A 385 11.85 -14.73 -0.74
CA PRO A 385 10.59 -15.44 -1.04
C PRO A 385 9.37 -14.91 -0.28
N ALA A 386 9.54 -14.06 0.75
CA ALA A 386 8.51 -13.80 1.74
C ALA A 386 7.16 -13.30 1.17
N ALA A 387 7.18 -12.48 0.13
CA ALA A 387 5.96 -11.99 -0.52
C ALA A 387 5.19 -13.08 -1.30
N PHE A 388 5.86 -14.13 -1.77
CA PHE A 388 5.22 -15.27 -2.43
C PHE A 388 4.43 -16.10 -1.43
N GLU A 389 4.99 -16.39 -0.25
CA GLU A 389 4.34 -17.23 0.77
C GLU A 389 2.99 -16.67 1.23
N LEU A 390 2.94 -15.36 1.55
CA LEU A 390 1.66 -14.73 1.92
C LEU A 390 0.67 -14.72 0.73
N THR A 391 1.17 -14.51 -0.49
CA THR A 391 0.34 -14.50 -1.70
C THR A 391 -0.26 -15.90 -1.98
N LYS A 392 0.48 -16.99 -1.76
CA LYS A 392 -0.01 -18.36 -1.93
C LYS A 392 -1.22 -18.64 -1.03
N VAL A 393 -1.14 -18.26 0.25
CA VAL A 393 -2.25 -18.40 1.23
C VAL A 393 -3.48 -17.63 0.75
N ILE A 394 -3.29 -16.39 0.32
CA ILE A 394 -4.37 -15.49 -0.11
C ILE A 394 -5.05 -15.97 -1.39
N ILE A 395 -4.28 -16.35 -2.42
CA ILE A 395 -4.82 -16.83 -3.70
C ILE A 395 -5.47 -18.21 -3.53
N GLY A 396 -4.89 -19.09 -2.72
CA GLY A 396 -5.48 -20.40 -2.40
C GLY A 396 -6.84 -20.26 -1.73
N HIS A 397 -6.97 -19.38 -0.73
CA HIS A 397 -8.26 -19.07 -0.11
C HIS A 397 -9.24 -18.42 -1.09
N ALA A 398 -8.80 -17.41 -1.84
CA ALA A 398 -9.65 -16.70 -2.79
C ALA A 398 -10.20 -17.61 -3.90
N ALA A 399 -9.45 -18.62 -4.34
CA ALA A 399 -9.89 -19.61 -5.34
C ALA A 399 -10.99 -20.57 -4.84
N GLU A 400 -11.11 -20.75 -3.53
CA GLU A 400 -12.17 -21.54 -2.88
C GLU A 400 -13.45 -20.72 -2.61
N MET A 401 -13.41 -19.40 -2.75
CA MET A 401 -14.52 -18.49 -2.46
C MET A 401 -15.50 -18.30 -3.63
N GLU A 402 -16.70 -17.81 -3.30
CA GLU A 402 -17.63 -17.24 -4.29
C GLU A 402 -16.96 -16.07 -5.04
N GLY A 403 -17.13 -16.04 -6.36
CA GLY A 403 -16.39 -15.13 -7.26
C GLY A 403 -14.95 -15.57 -7.57
N GLY A 404 -14.42 -16.61 -6.90
CA GLY A 404 -13.04 -17.09 -7.03
C GLY A 404 -12.77 -18.06 -8.19
N ALA A 405 -13.76 -18.39 -9.02
CA ALA A 405 -13.65 -19.46 -10.02
C ALA A 405 -12.47 -19.28 -10.99
N ASP A 406 -12.19 -18.04 -11.39
CA ASP A 406 -11.11 -17.69 -12.33
C ASP A 406 -9.70 -17.71 -11.69
N LEU A 407 -9.62 -17.82 -10.35
CA LEU A 407 -8.37 -17.93 -9.59
C LEU A 407 -7.93 -19.38 -9.37
N LYS A 408 -8.72 -20.39 -9.76
CA LYS A 408 -8.42 -21.82 -9.53
C LYS A 408 -7.07 -22.27 -10.09
N ALA A 409 -6.66 -21.76 -11.24
CA ALA A 409 -5.34 -22.01 -11.81
C ALA A 409 -4.25 -21.11 -11.22
N SER A 410 -4.62 -19.94 -10.68
CA SER A 410 -3.66 -18.89 -10.36
C SER A 410 -2.72 -19.20 -9.19
N LEU A 411 -3.06 -20.14 -8.32
CA LEU A 411 -2.11 -20.69 -7.34
C LEU A 411 -1.03 -21.56 -7.98
N SER A 412 -1.40 -22.45 -8.91
CA SER A 412 -0.41 -23.31 -9.60
C SER A 412 0.43 -22.52 -10.59
N GLU A 413 -0.15 -21.52 -11.26
CA GLU A 413 0.56 -20.53 -12.08
C GLU A 413 1.62 -19.76 -11.25
N LEU A 414 1.26 -19.28 -10.06
CA LEU A 414 2.18 -18.59 -9.16
C LEU A 414 3.38 -19.47 -8.76
N ILE A 415 3.10 -20.71 -8.35
CA ILE A 415 4.14 -21.67 -7.95
C ILE A 415 5.08 -21.99 -9.12
N ALA A 416 4.55 -22.16 -10.34
CA ALA A 416 5.35 -22.39 -11.54
C ALA A 416 6.21 -21.18 -11.90
N ALA A 417 5.65 -19.97 -11.82
CA ALA A 417 6.35 -18.72 -12.14
C ALA A 417 7.44 -18.38 -11.09
N GLU A 418 7.20 -18.66 -9.81
CA GLU A 418 8.21 -18.57 -8.75
C GLU A 418 9.36 -19.56 -8.98
N GLN A 419 9.06 -20.82 -9.34
CA GLN A 419 10.07 -21.83 -9.65
C GLN A 419 10.89 -21.44 -10.90
N LYS A 420 10.27 -20.81 -11.90
CA LYS A 420 10.95 -20.23 -13.06
C LYS A 420 11.89 -19.10 -12.63
N LEU A 421 11.45 -18.21 -11.73
CA LEU A 421 12.28 -17.14 -11.17
C LEU A 421 13.48 -17.70 -10.38
N ALA A 422 13.28 -18.70 -9.52
CA ALA A 422 14.36 -19.38 -8.78
C ALA A 422 15.39 -20.01 -9.72
N THR A 423 14.91 -20.61 -10.82
CA THR A 423 15.78 -21.17 -11.87
C THR A 423 16.58 -20.08 -12.57
N ALA A 424 15.97 -18.92 -12.87
CA ALA A 424 16.66 -17.77 -13.47
C ALA A 424 17.73 -17.15 -12.56
N PHE A 425 17.44 -17.00 -11.26
CA PHE A 425 18.39 -16.53 -10.24
C PHE A 425 19.59 -17.49 -10.09
N THR A 426 19.36 -18.80 -10.12
CA THR A 426 20.42 -19.81 -9.92
C THR A 426 21.13 -20.27 -11.20
N ASN A 427 20.75 -19.77 -12.38
CA ASN A 427 21.36 -20.16 -13.66
C ASN A 427 22.83 -19.71 -13.77
N LYS A 428 23.14 -18.50 -13.26
CA LYS A 428 24.49 -17.92 -13.13
C LYS A 428 24.78 -17.62 -11.65
N THR A 429 26.01 -17.20 -11.31
CA THR A 429 26.39 -16.91 -9.91
C THR A 429 25.58 -15.76 -9.30
N TYR A 430 25.36 -14.69 -10.06
CA TYR A 430 24.68 -13.47 -9.62
C TYR A 430 23.46 -13.17 -10.50
N GLY A 431 22.63 -14.20 -10.71
CA GLY A 431 21.46 -14.15 -11.57
C GLY A 431 21.78 -14.12 -13.07
N ASP A 432 20.83 -14.56 -13.88
CA ASP A 432 20.91 -14.43 -15.34
C ASP A 432 19.94 -13.35 -15.81
N GLY A 433 20.40 -12.10 -15.85
CA GLY A 433 19.59 -10.89 -16.09
C GLY A 433 18.48 -11.07 -17.13
N PRO A 434 18.76 -11.48 -18.38
CA PRO A 434 17.72 -11.70 -19.39
C PRO A 434 16.63 -12.71 -18.98
N LYS A 435 16.98 -13.80 -18.29
CA LYS A 435 16.01 -14.80 -17.80
C LYS A 435 15.27 -14.33 -16.56
N VAL A 436 15.94 -13.57 -15.68
CA VAL A 436 15.28 -12.96 -14.51
C VAL A 436 14.24 -11.96 -15.01
N LYS A 437 14.60 -11.10 -15.98
CA LYS A 437 13.69 -10.16 -16.63
C LYS A 437 12.46 -10.87 -17.21
N GLU A 438 12.67 -11.92 -17.99
CA GLU A 438 11.59 -12.73 -18.56
C GLU A 438 10.64 -13.29 -17.48
N ALA A 439 11.19 -13.90 -16.42
CA ALA A 439 10.41 -14.44 -15.32
C ALA A 439 9.66 -13.34 -14.51
N THR A 440 10.27 -12.17 -14.32
CA THR A 440 9.61 -11.03 -13.66
C THR A 440 8.53 -10.38 -14.52
N ASP A 441 8.67 -10.35 -15.84
CA ASP A 441 7.63 -9.87 -16.76
C ASP A 441 6.40 -10.78 -16.76
N GLU A 442 6.63 -12.10 -16.64
CA GLU A 442 5.57 -13.10 -16.48
C GLU A 442 4.86 -12.94 -15.14
N LEU A 443 5.61 -12.82 -14.03
CA LEU A 443 5.07 -12.58 -12.70
C LEU A 443 4.33 -11.24 -12.57
N GLN A 444 4.80 -10.18 -13.25
CA GLN A 444 4.10 -8.91 -13.29
C GLN A 444 2.73 -9.09 -13.96
N LYS A 445 2.68 -9.70 -15.14
CA LYS A 445 1.41 -9.99 -15.86
C LYS A 445 0.47 -10.86 -15.03
N TRP A 446 1.00 -11.92 -14.40
CA TRP A 446 0.25 -12.77 -13.47
C TRP A 446 -0.35 -11.94 -12.32
N SER A 447 0.43 -11.05 -11.70
CA SER A 447 -0.07 -10.24 -10.57
C SER A 447 -1.14 -9.21 -11.00
N GLU A 448 -1.03 -8.66 -12.20
CA GLU A 448 -2.05 -7.76 -12.77
C GLU A 448 -3.34 -8.50 -13.12
N ASP A 449 -3.25 -9.75 -13.58
CA ASP A 449 -4.39 -10.63 -13.84
C ASP A 449 -5.06 -11.10 -12.55
N ALA A 450 -4.28 -11.57 -11.57
CA ALA A 450 -4.76 -11.97 -10.25
C ALA A 450 -5.50 -10.82 -9.54
N LEU A 451 -4.99 -9.59 -9.60
CA LEU A 451 -5.66 -8.40 -9.06
C LEU A 451 -6.99 -8.08 -9.78
N LYS A 452 -7.10 -8.31 -11.09
CA LYS A 452 -8.37 -8.16 -11.83
C LYS A 452 -9.38 -9.22 -11.41
N LYS A 453 -8.96 -10.49 -11.31
CA LYS A 453 -9.80 -11.61 -10.88
C LYS A 453 -10.28 -11.46 -9.43
N LEU A 454 -9.42 -10.99 -8.52
CA LEU A 454 -9.79 -10.67 -7.14
C LEU A 454 -10.89 -9.62 -7.02
N ALA A 455 -11.11 -8.77 -8.03
CA ALA A 455 -12.20 -7.80 -8.02
C ALA A 455 -13.61 -8.44 -8.04
N ALA A 456 -13.74 -9.73 -8.38
CA ALA A 456 -14.98 -10.50 -8.27
C ALA A 456 -15.21 -11.13 -6.88
N VAL A 457 -14.14 -11.37 -6.11
CA VAL A 457 -14.18 -11.99 -4.78
C VAL A 457 -14.77 -11.02 -3.75
N ARG A 458 -15.52 -11.51 -2.75
CA ARG A 458 -16.16 -10.70 -1.70
C ARG A 458 -15.82 -11.20 -0.29
N TYR A 459 -15.10 -10.39 0.48
CA TYR A 459 -14.71 -10.72 1.85
C TYR A 459 -15.80 -10.35 2.86
N THR A 460 -16.81 -11.21 3.01
CA THR A 460 -17.77 -11.16 4.14
C THR A 460 -17.07 -11.53 5.46
N PRO A 461 -17.65 -11.27 6.65
CA PRO A 461 -17.05 -11.70 7.93
C PRO A 461 -16.74 -13.21 7.99
N ALA A 462 -17.60 -14.05 7.41
CA ALA A 462 -17.33 -15.49 7.30
C ALA A 462 -16.15 -15.82 6.38
N ALA A 463 -15.98 -15.09 5.27
CA ALA A 463 -14.83 -15.23 4.40
C ALA A 463 -13.53 -14.70 5.04
N THR A 464 -13.60 -13.63 5.83
CA THR A 464 -12.47 -13.13 6.64
C THR A 464 -12.07 -14.15 7.70
N GLN A 465 -13.02 -14.81 8.37
CA GLN A 465 -12.75 -15.92 9.28
C GLN A 465 -12.07 -17.10 8.56
N GLY A 466 -12.52 -17.44 7.35
CA GLY A 466 -11.88 -18.46 6.52
C GLY A 466 -10.43 -18.11 6.15
N LEU A 467 -10.18 -16.85 5.79
CA LEU A 467 -8.82 -16.37 5.49
C LEU A 467 -7.92 -16.41 6.72
N LEU A 468 -8.45 -16.04 7.90
CA LEU A 468 -7.73 -16.18 9.18
C LEU A 468 -7.35 -17.64 9.45
N ALA A 469 -8.26 -18.59 9.19
CA ALA A 469 -7.97 -20.01 9.34
C ALA A 469 -6.86 -20.49 8.39
N LYS A 470 -6.86 -20.06 7.12
CA LYS A 470 -5.80 -20.39 6.16
C LYS A 470 -4.45 -19.78 6.53
N VAL A 471 -4.42 -18.59 7.13
CA VAL A 471 -3.20 -17.97 7.68
C VAL A 471 -2.64 -18.79 8.85
N VAL A 472 -3.50 -19.26 9.76
CA VAL A 472 -3.05 -20.10 10.89
C VAL A 472 -2.59 -21.49 10.40
N GLU A 473 -3.32 -22.13 9.48
CA GLU A 473 -2.90 -23.40 8.87
C GLU A 473 -1.54 -23.28 8.15
N ALA A 474 -1.24 -22.13 7.55
CA ALA A 474 0.07 -21.85 6.96
C ALA A 474 1.16 -21.61 8.02
N ALA A 475 0.82 -20.97 9.13
CA ALA A 475 1.73 -20.69 10.24
C ALA A 475 2.02 -21.92 11.13
N GLU A 476 1.19 -22.97 11.09
CA GLU A 476 1.45 -24.26 11.76
C GLU A 476 2.42 -25.17 11.00
N LYS A 477 2.68 -24.88 9.71
CA LYS A 477 3.68 -25.58 8.88
C LYS A 477 5.07 -24.98 9.13
N PRO A 478 6.18 -25.68 8.90
CA PRO A 478 7.52 -25.14 9.16
C PRO A 478 7.79 -23.84 8.38
N VAL A 479 7.94 -22.72 9.09
CA VAL A 479 8.20 -21.39 8.54
C VAL A 479 9.67 -21.05 8.74
N ALA A 480 10.52 -21.62 7.91
CA ALA A 480 11.97 -21.45 7.98
C ALA A 480 12.46 -20.08 7.42
N ASP A 481 11.71 -19.00 7.68
CA ASP A 481 12.10 -17.60 7.39
C ASP A 481 11.41 -16.61 8.35
N PRO A 482 12.16 -15.81 9.13
CA PRO A 482 11.59 -14.78 10.00
C PRO A 482 10.75 -13.72 9.26
N GLU A 483 10.99 -13.48 7.96
CA GLU A 483 10.17 -12.53 7.19
C GLU A 483 8.78 -13.09 6.88
N VAL A 484 8.68 -14.39 6.62
CA VAL A 484 7.38 -15.08 6.42
C VAL A 484 6.64 -15.16 7.75
N ALA A 485 7.34 -15.50 8.84
CA ALA A 485 6.78 -15.52 10.18
C ALA A 485 6.23 -14.13 10.61
N GLN A 486 6.96 -13.06 10.29
CA GLN A 486 6.52 -11.67 10.50
C GLN A 486 5.25 -11.35 9.69
N LEU A 487 5.20 -11.73 8.41
CA LEU A 487 4.02 -11.53 7.56
C LEU A 487 2.79 -12.31 8.06
N TYR A 488 2.94 -13.58 8.45
CA TYR A 488 1.84 -14.38 8.99
C TYR A 488 1.34 -13.84 10.34
N THR A 489 2.24 -13.38 11.21
CA THR A 489 1.86 -12.69 12.46
C THR A 489 1.04 -11.43 12.17
N TRP A 490 1.47 -10.60 11.22
CA TRP A 490 0.74 -9.40 10.84
C TRP A 490 -0.58 -9.67 10.14
N ALA A 491 -0.66 -10.72 9.31
CA ALA A 491 -1.90 -11.18 8.70
C ALA A 491 -2.91 -11.61 9.78
N PHE A 492 -2.49 -12.41 10.77
CA PHE A 492 -3.30 -12.78 11.92
C PHE A 492 -3.80 -11.54 12.67
N GLU A 493 -2.90 -10.62 13.05
CA GLU A 493 -3.28 -9.37 13.74
C GLU A 493 -4.30 -8.56 12.94
N THR A 494 -4.07 -8.39 11.63
CA THR A 494 -4.95 -7.62 10.74
C THR A 494 -6.35 -8.23 10.67
N LEU A 495 -6.45 -9.55 10.52
CA LEU A 495 -7.74 -10.24 10.36
C LEU A 495 -8.51 -10.34 11.69
N VAL A 496 -7.82 -10.61 12.82
CA VAL A 496 -8.46 -10.62 14.14
C VAL A 496 -8.94 -9.22 14.54
N LEU A 497 -8.20 -8.16 14.22
CA LEU A 497 -8.63 -6.77 14.51
C LEU A 497 -9.78 -6.27 13.62
N ASP A 498 -9.96 -6.85 12.44
CA ASP A 498 -11.10 -6.58 11.56
C ASP A 498 -12.36 -7.32 12.01
N LEU A 499 -12.22 -8.57 12.47
CA LEU A 499 -13.31 -9.38 13.02
C LEU A 499 -13.74 -8.90 14.42
N ILE A 500 -12.78 -8.57 15.27
CA ILE A 500 -12.99 -8.23 16.69
C ILE A 500 -12.30 -6.88 16.97
N PRO A 501 -13.07 -5.78 17.00
CA PRO A 501 -12.53 -4.46 17.27
C PRO A 501 -11.85 -4.35 18.64
N PRO A 502 -10.80 -3.53 18.76
CA PRO A 502 -10.18 -3.19 20.05
C PRO A 502 -11.17 -2.60 21.06
N THR A 503 -11.02 -2.93 22.34
CA THR A 503 -11.83 -2.39 23.43
C THR A 503 -11.05 -1.34 24.23
N LYS A 504 -11.73 -0.38 24.87
CA LYS A 504 -11.09 0.57 25.80
C LYS A 504 -11.00 -0.03 27.21
N ASP A 505 -9.89 0.21 27.90
CA ASP A 505 -9.75 -0.11 29.32
C ASP A 505 -10.35 0.96 30.25
N LYS A 506 -10.19 0.78 31.56
CA LYS A 506 -10.73 1.69 32.60
C LYS A 506 -10.14 3.10 32.48
N GLU A 507 -8.94 3.21 31.92
CA GLU A 507 -8.20 4.43 31.66
C GLU A 507 -8.48 5.00 30.24
N GLY A 508 -9.42 4.40 29.50
CA GLY A 508 -9.83 4.81 28.16
C GLY A 508 -8.89 4.38 27.03
N LYS A 509 -7.83 3.62 27.31
CA LYS A 509 -6.81 3.20 26.34
C LYS A 509 -7.26 1.96 25.58
N LEU A 510 -7.05 1.96 24.27
CA LEU A 510 -7.42 0.83 23.41
C LEU A 510 -6.49 -0.37 23.63
N LYS A 511 -7.07 -1.54 23.90
CA LYS A 511 -6.41 -2.84 24.09
C LYS A 511 -6.72 -3.80 22.94
N PRO A 512 -5.77 -4.68 22.56
CA PRO A 512 -6.02 -5.71 21.56
C PRO A 512 -7.05 -6.74 22.05
N PRO A 513 -7.70 -7.47 21.13
CA PRO A 513 -8.29 -8.77 21.43
C PRO A 513 -7.29 -9.67 22.16
N PRO A 514 -7.72 -10.49 23.15
CA PRO A 514 -6.82 -11.33 23.95
C PRO A 514 -5.89 -12.23 23.12
N GLU A 515 -6.33 -12.67 21.94
CA GLU A 515 -5.61 -13.55 21.03
C GLU A 515 -4.43 -12.81 20.38
N VAL A 516 -4.63 -11.56 19.97
CA VAL A 516 -3.56 -10.68 19.48
C VAL A 516 -2.55 -10.37 20.59
N ALA A 517 -3.02 -10.11 21.80
CA ALA A 517 -2.13 -9.90 22.95
C ALA A 517 -1.31 -11.17 23.28
N THR A 518 -1.96 -12.34 23.25
CA THR A 518 -1.35 -13.65 23.55
C THR A 518 -0.31 -14.05 22.51
N LEU A 519 -0.64 -13.93 21.22
CA LEU A 519 0.30 -14.24 20.13
C LEU A 519 1.54 -13.35 20.23
N ARG A 520 1.34 -12.05 20.47
CA ARG A 520 2.45 -11.09 20.65
C ARG A 520 3.33 -11.42 21.83
N ASP A 521 2.74 -11.78 22.98
CA ASP A 521 3.53 -12.07 24.18
C ASP A 521 4.43 -13.29 23.99
N LYS A 522 3.91 -14.33 23.32
CA LYS A 522 4.65 -15.55 22.96
C LYS A 522 5.72 -15.30 21.91
N LEU A 523 5.48 -14.37 20.97
CA LEU A 523 6.40 -14.08 19.85
C LEU A 523 7.42 -12.96 20.11
N LYS A 524 7.29 -12.16 21.18
CA LYS A 524 8.11 -10.94 21.44
C LYS A 524 9.63 -11.16 21.49
N THR A 525 10.08 -12.41 21.63
CA THR A 525 11.50 -12.82 21.66
C THR A 525 11.99 -13.52 20.40
N THR A 526 11.13 -13.79 19.41
CA THR A 526 11.45 -14.56 18.18
C THR A 526 11.00 -13.87 16.89
N VAL A 527 9.91 -13.08 16.91
CA VAL A 527 9.36 -12.38 15.73
C VAL A 527 9.11 -10.90 16.03
N VAL A 528 9.40 -10.03 15.04
CA VAL A 528 9.14 -8.59 15.11
C VAL A 528 7.64 -8.32 14.91
N THR A 529 6.86 -8.39 15.98
CA THR A 529 5.39 -8.21 15.97
C THR A 529 4.96 -6.76 15.73
N ARG A 530 5.73 -5.77 16.21
CA ARG A 530 5.45 -4.32 16.08
C ARG A 530 6.58 -3.61 15.33
N LEU A 531 6.23 -2.64 14.48
CA LEU A 531 7.22 -1.71 13.89
C LEU A 531 7.54 -0.57 14.85
N ARG A 532 6.59 -0.20 15.72
CA ARG A 532 6.79 0.72 16.83
C ARG A 532 6.34 0.05 18.14
N PRO A 533 7.20 -0.75 18.81
CA PRO A 533 6.82 -1.48 20.03
C PRO A 533 6.39 -0.55 21.16
N ASP A 534 7.09 0.58 21.33
CA ASP A 534 6.82 1.56 22.41
C ASP A 534 5.70 2.57 22.06
N ALA A 535 5.15 2.51 20.84
CA ALA A 535 4.01 3.33 20.46
C ALA A 535 2.71 2.73 21.02
N LEU A 536 1.74 3.60 21.34
CA LEU A 536 0.39 3.17 21.74
C LEU A 536 -0.23 2.23 20.69
N PHE A 537 -1.03 1.28 21.17
CA PHE A 537 -1.53 0.18 20.36
C PHE A 537 -2.48 0.64 19.24
N HIS A 538 -3.31 1.67 19.51
CA HIS A 538 -4.06 2.41 18.50
C HIS A 538 -3.80 3.91 18.59
N TYR A 539 -3.93 4.56 17.43
CA TYR A 539 -3.32 5.86 17.15
C TYR A 539 -4.34 6.91 16.66
N GLU A 540 -5.58 6.84 17.14
CA GLU A 540 -6.42 8.04 17.19
C GLU A 540 -5.82 8.98 18.22
N VAL A 541 -4.91 9.84 17.76
CA VAL A 541 -4.46 11.00 18.53
C VAL A 541 -5.58 12.03 18.46
N GLU A 542 -6.45 11.99 19.45
CA GLU A 542 -7.24 13.16 19.86
C GLU A 542 -6.25 14.27 20.27
N GLY A 543 -6.53 15.52 19.89
CA GLY A 543 -5.56 16.60 19.93
C GLY A 543 -5.01 16.91 21.33
N GLY A 544 -3.77 16.51 21.61
CA GLY A 544 -3.09 16.78 22.90
C GLY A 544 -2.09 15.72 23.36
N VAL A 545 -2.04 14.54 22.72
CA VAL A 545 -1.07 13.50 23.05
C VAL A 545 0.36 13.96 22.73
N PRO A 546 1.35 13.80 23.64
CA PRO A 546 2.75 14.04 23.33
C PRO A 546 3.25 13.16 22.16
N GLY A 547 4.16 13.69 21.34
CA GLY A 547 4.82 12.91 20.29
C GLY A 547 5.49 11.63 20.87
N PRO A 548 5.58 10.53 20.08
CA PRO A 548 6.21 9.31 20.56
C PRO A 548 7.67 9.60 20.92
N ASN A 549 8.20 8.96 21.97
CA ASN A 549 9.63 9.04 22.26
C ASN A 549 10.42 8.43 21.08
N ARG A 550 11.08 9.27 20.28
CA ARG A 550 11.72 8.87 19.03
C ARG A 550 13.13 8.34 19.34
N GLN A 551 13.22 7.10 19.80
CA GLN A 551 14.53 6.41 19.86
C GLN A 551 15.19 6.45 18.47
N PRO A 552 16.47 6.83 18.38
CA PRO A 552 17.18 6.93 17.12
C PRO A 552 17.33 5.57 16.44
N VAL A 553 17.68 5.59 15.16
CA VAL A 553 17.69 4.37 14.33
C VAL A 553 18.73 3.36 14.83
N ASP A 554 19.87 3.81 15.32
CA ASP A 554 20.96 2.96 15.84
C ASP A 554 20.56 2.18 17.11
N GLU A 555 19.77 2.78 18.01
CA GLU A 555 19.24 2.08 19.19
C GLU A 555 18.22 1.01 18.79
N ARG A 556 17.24 1.36 17.94
CA ARG A 556 16.16 0.44 17.55
C ARG A 556 16.62 -0.67 16.61
N ILE A 557 17.59 -0.41 15.73
CA ILE A 557 18.03 -1.43 14.75
C ILE A 557 18.80 -2.56 15.43
N GLY A 558 19.61 -2.29 16.45
CA GLY A 558 20.31 -3.32 17.21
C GLY A 558 19.34 -4.31 17.87
N ALA A 559 18.32 -3.79 18.56
CA ALA A 559 17.26 -4.60 19.15
C ALA A 559 16.46 -5.38 18.10
N ARG A 560 16.09 -4.74 16.97
CA ARG A 560 15.37 -5.39 15.87
C ARG A 560 16.17 -6.52 15.23
N MET A 561 17.46 -6.33 14.95
CA MET A 561 18.30 -7.37 14.35
C MET A 561 18.54 -8.51 15.33
N LYS A 562 18.72 -8.23 16.63
CA LYS A 562 18.77 -9.28 17.67
C LYS A 562 17.50 -10.13 17.67
N LEU A 563 16.32 -9.50 17.59
CA LEU A 563 15.02 -10.17 17.53
C LEU A 563 14.85 -10.99 16.23
N PHE A 564 15.23 -10.43 15.09
CA PHE A 564 15.20 -11.13 13.80
C PHE A 564 16.11 -12.36 13.77
N TYR A 565 17.29 -12.27 14.40
CA TYR A 565 18.22 -13.38 14.56
C TYR A 565 17.89 -14.29 15.75
N SER A 566 16.93 -13.97 16.63
CA SER A 566 16.44 -14.91 17.65
C SER A 566 15.24 -15.73 17.19
N PHE A 567 14.91 -15.69 15.89
CA PHE A 567 13.88 -16.54 15.30
C PHE A 567 14.11 -18.03 15.57
N ASP A 568 13.01 -18.71 15.87
CA ASP A 568 12.85 -20.13 16.19
C ASP A 568 11.46 -20.58 15.69
N ASP A 569 11.47 -21.47 14.70
CA ASP A 569 10.27 -22.05 14.06
C ASP A 569 9.38 -22.84 15.04
N ALA A 570 9.96 -23.56 16.00
CA ALA A 570 9.19 -24.37 16.95
C ALA A 570 8.43 -23.49 17.95
N VAL A 571 9.05 -22.41 18.43
CA VAL A 571 8.39 -21.38 19.25
C VAL A 571 7.32 -20.67 18.44
N PHE A 572 7.59 -20.34 17.17
CA PHE A 572 6.64 -19.70 16.28
C PHE A 572 5.37 -20.54 16.06
N ARG A 573 5.52 -21.79 15.62
CA ARG A 573 4.39 -22.71 15.39
C ARG A 573 3.58 -22.96 16.67
N LYS A 574 4.26 -23.14 17.81
CA LYS A 574 3.59 -23.30 19.11
C LYS A 574 2.77 -22.06 19.49
N ALA A 575 3.28 -20.86 19.21
CA ALA A 575 2.54 -19.63 19.51
C ALA A 575 1.23 -19.51 18.72
N PHE A 576 1.17 -20.04 17.50
CA PHE A 576 -0.05 -20.14 16.70
C PHE A 576 -1.01 -21.24 17.19
N GLN A 577 -0.49 -22.38 17.65
CA GLN A 577 -1.29 -23.43 18.29
C GLN A 577 -1.94 -22.93 19.60
N ASP A 578 -1.21 -22.13 20.38
CA ASP A 578 -1.67 -21.58 21.66
C ASP A 578 -2.73 -20.47 21.53
N VAL A 579 -3.12 -20.05 20.30
CA VAL A 579 -4.26 -19.14 20.04
C VAL A 579 -5.45 -19.85 19.35
N LEU A 580 -5.47 -21.18 19.42
CA LEU A 580 -6.63 -22.00 19.03
C LEU A 580 -7.54 -22.32 20.24
N PRO A 581 -8.86 -22.49 20.05
CA PRO A 581 -9.59 -22.33 18.79
C PRO A 581 -9.65 -20.85 18.37
N LEU A 582 -9.71 -20.61 17.05
CA LEU A 582 -9.74 -19.25 16.51
C LEU A 582 -10.90 -18.45 17.09
N PRO A 583 -10.68 -17.15 17.39
CA PRO A 583 -11.71 -16.31 17.95
C PRO A 583 -12.86 -16.16 16.96
N LYS A 584 -14.08 -16.05 17.48
CA LYS A 584 -15.30 -15.83 16.69
C LYS A 584 -15.79 -14.41 16.93
N PRO A 585 -16.22 -13.67 15.87
CA PRO A 585 -16.78 -12.32 16.00
C PRO A 585 -18.13 -12.32 16.72
#